data_AF-A0A1F5MZV4-F1
#
_entry.id   AF-A0A1F5MZV4-F1
#
_cell.length_a   1.000
_cell.length_b   1.000
_cell.length_c   1.000
_cell.angle_alpha   90.00
_cell.angle_beta   90.00
_cell.angle_gamma   90.00
#
_symmetry.space_group_name_H-M   'P 1'
#
loop_
_entity.id
_entity.type
_entity.pdbx_description
1 polymer ?
#
loop_
_entity_poly.entity_id
_entity_poly.type
_entity_poly.pdbx_seq_one_letter_code
_entity_poly.pdbx_strand_id
1 'polypeptide(L)'
;MDTTIIYYTSNKETPEFEQRIIDSLLKVCGDLPVISVSQKPMDLGKNICVGDVGTSGFNMFRQVLIGCKEAKTKFIITAEADCLYPPDYFKFVPKRADICYRNTNTYLLGLRRDYFYKKPEGGTWSQVIGREFYINRLEYLFKDAPQWSVEEKNFPKERGKGVDIFTTDQIERFETEYPCISIKSGKGMRHYSHSERVPIYDLPYWGDSRKFRKTYL
;
A
#
# COMPACT_ATOMS: atom_id res chain seq x y z
N MET A 1 10.47 -8.11 -15.42
CA MET A 1 9.27 -8.61 -14.74
C MET A 1 8.08 -7.81 -15.25
N ASP A 2 6.96 -8.45 -15.59
CA ASP A 2 5.79 -7.80 -16.20
C ASP A 2 4.86 -7.18 -15.14
N THR A 3 5.40 -6.23 -14.39
CA THR A 3 4.74 -5.64 -13.22
C THR A 3 5.01 -4.14 -13.11
N THR A 4 4.00 -3.37 -12.72
CA THR A 4 4.11 -1.92 -12.45
C THR A 4 3.80 -1.67 -10.99
N ILE A 5 4.56 -0.78 -10.36
CA ILE A 5 4.29 -0.31 -9.00
C ILE A 5 3.32 0.86 -9.10
N ILE A 6 2.21 0.77 -8.37
CA ILE A 6 1.30 1.88 -8.13
C ILE A 6 1.60 2.43 -6.74
N TYR A 7 2.32 3.55 -6.72
CA TYR A 7 2.53 4.34 -5.51
C TYR A 7 1.35 5.30 -5.33
N TYR A 8 0.66 5.27 -4.19
CA TYR A 8 -0.46 6.17 -3.93
C TYR A 8 -0.29 6.92 -2.62
N THR A 9 -0.69 8.19 -2.63
CA THR A 9 -0.51 9.11 -1.50
C THR A 9 -1.62 10.14 -1.45
N SER A 10 -1.99 10.56 -0.24
CA SER A 10 -2.82 11.76 -0.03
C SER A 10 -2.00 13.02 0.21
N ASN A 11 -0.66 12.91 0.21
CA ASN A 11 0.30 13.98 0.53
C ASN A 11 -0.02 14.73 1.83
N LYS A 12 -0.53 14.00 2.84
CA LYS A 12 -0.77 14.52 4.20
C LYS A 12 0.39 14.23 5.15
N GLU A 13 1.29 13.33 4.77
CA GLU A 13 2.57 13.15 5.44
C GLU A 13 3.45 14.40 5.30
N THR A 14 4.46 14.54 6.16
CA THR A 14 5.45 15.62 5.99
C THR A 14 6.34 15.30 4.77
N PRO A 15 6.74 16.31 3.98
CA PRO A 15 7.56 16.08 2.80
C PRO A 15 8.85 15.30 3.09
N GLU A 16 9.49 15.55 4.24
CA GLU A 16 10.73 14.88 4.62
C GLU A 16 10.52 13.41 4.94
N PHE A 17 9.38 13.06 5.56
CA PHE A 17 9.04 11.67 5.85
C PHE A 17 8.69 10.93 4.55
N GLU A 18 7.81 11.51 3.73
CA GLU A 18 7.41 10.90 2.46
C GLU A 18 8.63 10.71 1.53
N GLN A 19 9.57 11.67 1.50
CA GLN A 19 10.80 11.53 0.73
C GLN A 19 11.64 10.33 1.18
N ARG A 20 11.78 10.06 2.49
CA ARG A 20 12.50 8.86 2.98
C ARG A 20 11.84 7.56 2.54
N ILE A 21 10.51 7.54 2.47
CA ILE A 21 9.76 6.39 1.97
C ILE A 21 10.03 6.19 0.48
N ILE A 22 10.00 7.27 -0.30
CA ILE A 22 10.31 7.26 -1.74
C ILE A 22 11.76 6.80 -1.99
N ASP A 23 12.73 7.37 -1.27
CA ASP A 23 14.14 7.01 -1.39
C ASP A 23 14.36 5.52 -1.06
N SER A 24 13.70 5.02 -0.01
CA SER A 24 13.75 3.60 0.33
C SER A 24 13.12 2.73 -0.75
N LEU A 25 12.00 3.13 -1.35
CA LEU A 25 11.33 2.42 -2.44
C LEU A 25 12.24 2.33 -3.67
N LEU A 26 12.75 3.47 -4.14
CA LEU A 26 13.60 3.57 -5.33
C LEU A 26 14.90 2.77 -5.18
N LYS A 27 15.43 2.67 -3.96
CA LYS A 27 16.62 1.87 -3.66
C LYS A 27 16.40 0.37 -3.89
N VAL A 28 15.18 -0.14 -3.75
CA VAL A 28 14.91 -1.58 -3.68
C VAL A 28 13.99 -2.10 -4.78
N CYS A 29 13.27 -1.23 -5.50
CA CYS A 29 12.32 -1.65 -6.54
C CYS A 29 12.97 -2.08 -7.86
N GLY A 30 14.28 -1.86 -8.02
CA GLY A 30 14.99 -2.09 -9.27
C GLY A 30 14.41 -1.27 -10.42
N ASP A 31 14.40 -1.83 -11.62
CA ASP A 31 13.93 -1.16 -12.85
C ASP A 31 12.40 -1.30 -13.08
N LEU A 32 11.63 -1.65 -12.05
CA LEU A 32 10.18 -1.75 -12.20
C LEU A 32 9.58 -0.37 -12.51
N PRO A 33 8.68 -0.26 -13.50
CA PRO A 33 8.00 0.99 -13.77
C PRO A 33 7.17 1.42 -12.55
N VAL A 34 7.24 2.70 -12.22
CA VAL A 34 6.48 3.31 -11.14
C VAL A 34 5.48 4.29 -11.74
N ILE A 35 4.22 4.16 -11.35
CA ILE A 35 3.19 5.18 -11.54
C ILE A 35 2.80 5.67 -10.16
N SER A 36 2.96 6.97 -9.93
CA SER A 36 2.51 7.61 -8.69
C SER A 36 1.17 8.30 -8.93
N VAL A 37 0.23 8.13 -8.00
CA VAL A 37 -1.05 8.84 -7.99
C VAL A 37 -1.16 9.62 -6.69
N SER A 38 -1.22 10.94 -6.81
CA SER A 38 -0.98 11.86 -5.69
C SER A 38 -1.95 13.04 -5.69
N GLN A 39 -2.13 13.67 -4.53
CA GLN A 39 -2.96 14.87 -4.38
C GLN A 39 -2.18 16.18 -4.63
N LYS A 40 -0.84 16.09 -4.65
CA LYS A 40 0.08 17.16 -5.04
C LYS A 40 1.06 16.64 -6.10
N PRO A 41 1.57 17.50 -6.99
CA PRO A 41 2.61 17.10 -7.94
C PRO A 41 3.83 16.52 -7.21
N MET A 42 4.41 15.46 -7.77
CA MET A 42 5.63 14.84 -7.25
C MET A 42 6.48 14.24 -8.38
N ASP A 43 7.79 14.15 -8.15
CA ASP A 43 8.74 13.55 -9.08
C ASP A 43 8.99 12.07 -8.71
N LEU A 44 8.07 11.20 -9.10
CA LEU A 44 8.15 9.75 -8.87
C LEU A 44 7.53 8.96 -10.02
N GLY A 45 8.39 8.45 -10.89
CA GLY A 45 7.97 7.71 -12.08
C GLY A 45 7.00 8.55 -12.94
N LYS A 46 5.95 7.91 -13.46
CA LYS A 46 4.86 8.64 -14.12
C LYS A 46 3.87 9.14 -13.06
N ASN A 47 3.90 10.43 -12.75
CA ASN A 47 2.98 11.03 -11.80
C ASN A 47 1.63 11.41 -12.43
N ILE A 48 0.55 11.06 -11.75
CA ILE A 48 -0.82 11.50 -12.03
C ILE A 48 -1.32 12.25 -10.80
N CYS A 49 -1.30 13.59 -10.86
CA CYS A 49 -1.82 14.44 -9.81
C CYS A 49 -3.34 14.60 -9.93
N VAL A 50 -4.09 14.18 -8.92
CA VAL A 50 -5.56 14.23 -8.89
C VAL A 50 -6.12 15.44 -8.15
N GLY A 51 -5.25 16.29 -7.58
CA GLY A 51 -5.63 17.42 -6.72
C GLY A 51 -6.02 16.99 -5.30
N ASP A 52 -6.34 17.96 -4.43
CA ASP A 52 -6.75 17.68 -3.05
C ASP A 52 -8.19 17.13 -3.01
N VAL A 53 -8.31 15.81 -3.09
CA VAL A 53 -9.59 15.10 -3.05
C VAL A 53 -9.96 14.67 -1.62
N GLY A 54 -9.08 14.87 -0.65
CA GLY A 54 -9.27 14.47 0.75
C GLY A 54 -8.89 13.01 1.04
N THR A 55 -8.75 12.68 2.34
CA THR A 55 -8.30 11.36 2.81
C THR A 55 -9.47 10.44 3.17
N SER A 56 -9.65 9.35 2.43
CA SER A 56 -10.62 8.29 2.71
C SER A 56 -10.23 6.99 2.01
N GLY A 57 -10.79 5.86 2.45
CA GLY A 57 -10.63 4.57 1.76
C GLY A 57 -11.12 4.64 0.32
N PHE A 58 -12.25 5.32 0.11
CA PHE A 58 -12.82 5.52 -1.21
C PHE A 58 -11.86 6.24 -2.16
N ASN A 59 -11.33 7.38 -1.74
CA ASN A 59 -10.41 8.16 -2.56
C ASN A 59 -9.09 7.43 -2.80
N MET A 60 -8.58 6.71 -1.79
CA MET A 60 -7.39 5.87 -1.93
C MET A 60 -7.60 4.82 -3.05
N PHE A 61 -8.71 4.09 -3.06
CA PHE A 61 -8.96 3.11 -4.11
C PHE A 61 -9.31 3.72 -5.47
N ARG A 62 -9.88 4.93 -5.52
CA ARG A 62 -10.01 5.69 -6.78
C ARG A 62 -8.64 6.03 -7.35
N GLN A 63 -7.69 6.47 -6.52
CA GLN A 63 -6.31 6.71 -6.95
C GLN A 63 -5.65 5.42 -7.47
N VAL A 64 -5.83 4.30 -6.77
CA VAL A 64 -5.33 3.00 -7.23
C VAL A 64 -5.93 2.62 -8.59
N LEU A 65 -7.25 2.79 -8.79
CA LEU A 65 -7.90 2.50 -10.08
C LEU A 65 -7.30 3.34 -11.23
N ILE A 66 -7.05 4.63 -10.98
CA ILE A 66 -6.40 5.52 -11.96
C ILE A 66 -5.01 4.99 -12.33
N GLY A 67 -4.21 4.61 -11.33
CA GLY A 67 -2.89 4.01 -11.56
C GLY A 67 -2.96 2.70 -12.35
N CYS A 68 -3.91 1.81 -12.00
CA CYS A 68 -4.11 0.54 -12.70
C CYS A 68 -4.49 0.75 -14.18
N LYS A 69 -5.32 1.75 -14.49
CA LYS A 69 -5.71 2.08 -15.88
C LYS A 69 -4.55 2.65 -16.70
N GLU A 70 -3.65 3.36 -16.05
CA GLU A 70 -2.45 3.87 -16.70
C GLU A 70 -1.43 2.76 -16.99
N ALA A 71 -1.23 1.84 -16.04
CA ALA A 71 -0.26 0.75 -16.16
C ALA A 71 -0.46 -0.09 -17.44
N LYS A 72 0.65 -0.51 -18.05
CA LYS A 72 0.66 -1.33 -19.28
C LYS A 72 1.08 -2.78 -19.03
N THR A 73 1.57 -3.09 -17.84
CA THR A 73 2.01 -4.43 -17.46
C THR A 73 0.85 -5.33 -17.03
N LYS A 74 1.09 -6.64 -16.99
CA LYS A 74 0.07 -7.62 -16.57
C LYS A 74 -0.24 -7.55 -15.08
N PHE A 75 0.73 -7.21 -14.24
CA PHE A 75 0.57 -7.18 -12.79
C PHE A 75 0.81 -5.79 -12.19
N ILE A 76 0.23 -5.60 -11.01
CA ILE A 76 0.32 -4.39 -10.19
C ILE A 76 0.88 -4.76 -8.82
N ILE A 77 1.89 -4.01 -8.37
CA ILE A 77 2.35 -3.98 -6.98
C ILE A 77 1.83 -2.69 -6.35
N THR A 78 1.24 -2.77 -5.16
CA THR A 78 0.81 -1.58 -4.42
C THR A 78 1.92 -1.05 -3.52
N ALA A 79 2.11 0.26 -3.49
CA ALA A 79 2.98 0.95 -2.54
C ALA A 79 2.28 2.18 -1.94
N GLU A 80 2.42 2.40 -0.63
CA GLU A 80 1.78 3.53 0.09
C GLU A 80 2.82 4.44 0.76
N ALA A 81 2.51 5.73 0.87
CA ALA A 81 3.39 6.77 1.38
C ALA A 81 3.78 6.66 2.87
N ASP A 82 3.22 5.70 3.60
CA ASP A 82 3.56 5.41 4.99
C ASP A 82 4.15 4.00 5.17
N CYS A 83 4.60 3.36 4.09
CA CYS A 83 5.03 1.96 4.09
C CYS A 83 6.45 1.78 3.56
N LEU A 84 7.20 0.88 4.19
CA LEU A 84 8.54 0.45 3.79
C LEU A 84 8.51 -1.00 3.34
N TYR A 85 9.23 -1.28 2.27
CA TYR A 85 9.22 -2.56 1.57
C TYR A 85 10.65 -3.10 1.44
N PRO A 86 10.87 -4.39 1.69
CA PRO A 86 12.16 -5.01 1.43
C PRO A 86 12.31 -5.39 -0.06
N PRO A 87 13.53 -5.66 -0.56
CA PRO A 87 13.78 -5.92 -1.98
C PRO A 87 13.04 -7.13 -2.55
N ASP A 88 12.82 -8.16 -1.74
CA ASP A 88 12.16 -9.40 -2.14
C ASP A 88 10.65 -9.23 -2.33
N TYR A 89 10.03 -8.18 -1.77
CA TYR A 89 8.65 -7.80 -2.08
C TYR A 89 8.46 -7.51 -3.58
N PHE A 90 9.44 -6.85 -4.20
CA PHE A 90 9.41 -6.50 -5.62
C PHE A 90 9.81 -7.64 -6.56
N LYS A 91 10.31 -8.75 -5.99
CA LYS A 91 10.73 -9.94 -6.74
C LYS A 91 9.67 -11.04 -6.80
N PHE A 92 8.55 -10.87 -6.09
CA PHE A 92 7.47 -11.86 -6.06
C PHE A 92 6.84 -12.06 -7.44
N VAL A 93 6.88 -13.27 -7.98
CA VAL A 93 6.31 -13.60 -9.29
C VAL A 93 4.92 -14.25 -9.13
N PRO A 94 3.82 -13.54 -9.44
CA PRO A 94 2.47 -14.10 -9.36
C PRO A 94 2.25 -15.21 -10.39
N LYS A 95 1.59 -16.30 -9.99
CA LYS A 95 1.32 -17.46 -10.85
C LYS A 95 0.11 -17.25 -11.77
N ARG A 96 -0.88 -16.48 -11.33
CA ARG A 96 -2.13 -16.20 -12.07
C ARG A 96 -2.55 -14.73 -11.95
N ALA A 97 -3.31 -14.23 -12.92
CA ALA A 97 -3.70 -12.81 -13.00
C ALA A 97 -5.12 -12.51 -12.55
N ASP A 98 -5.88 -13.53 -12.19
CA ASP A 98 -7.28 -13.47 -11.74
C ASP A 98 -7.40 -13.64 -10.21
N ILE A 99 -6.35 -13.26 -9.47
CA ILE A 99 -6.32 -13.31 -8.02
C ILE A 99 -5.52 -12.15 -7.41
N CYS A 100 -5.79 -11.84 -6.15
CA CYS A 100 -4.97 -10.97 -5.32
C CYS A 100 -3.97 -11.79 -4.51
N TYR A 101 -2.68 -11.56 -4.69
CA TYR A 101 -1.65 -12.07 -3.80
C TYR A 101 -1.40 -11.09 -2.66
N ARG A 102 -1.66 -11.49 -1.41
CA ARG A 102 -1.45 -10.63 -0.25
C ARG A 102 -0.31 -11.11 0.63
N ASN A 103 0.63 -10.22 0.89
CA ASN A 103 1.75 -10.52 1.77
C ASN A 103 1.27 -10.55 3.23
N THR A 104 1.58 -11.62 3.96
CA THR A 104 1.31 -11.73 5.41
C THR A 104 2.52 -11.48 6.28
N ASN A 105 3.71 -11.32 5.69
CA ASN A 105 4.90 -10.89 6.42
C ASN A 105 4.91 -9.36 6.64
N THR A 106 3.91 -8.87 7.40
CA THR A 106 3.69 -7.43 7.59
C THR A 106 3.70 -7.01 9.06
N TYR A 107 4.21 -5.81 9.32
CA TYR A 107 4.39 -5.25 10.66
C TYR A 107 3.96 -3.79 10.73
N LEU A 108 3.60 -3.35 11.92
CA LEU A 108 3.20 -1.97 12.22
C LEU A 108 4.18 -1.33 13.19
N LEU A 109 4.58 -0.09 12.90
CA LEU A 109 5.30 0.76 13.85
C LEU A 109 4.46 2.00 14.18
N GLY A 110 4.19 2.25 15.46
CA GLY A 110 3.55 3.50 15.89
C GLY A 110 4.57 4.61 16.11
N LEU A 111 4.23 5.87 15.78
CA LEU A 111 5.14 7.02 15.97
C LEU A 111 5.73 7.16 17.37
N ARG A 112 4.98 6.78 18.41
CA ARG A 112 5.39 6.94 19.82
C ARG A 112 5.95 5.65 20.44
N ARG A 113 6.25 4.63 19.65
CA ARG A 113 6.70 3.31 20.13
C ARG A 113 8.06 2.96 19.56
N ASP A 114 8.87 2.28 20.36
CA ASP A 114 10.16 1.71 19.97
C ASP A 114 10.07 0.19 19.77
N TYR A 115 8.96 -0.30 19.23
CA TYR A 115 8.77 -1.71 18.87
C TYR A 115 7.70 -1.85 17.79
N PHE A 116 7.77 -2.96 17.07
CA PHE A 116 6.83 -3.36 16.04
C PHE A 116 5.72 -4.25 16.60
N TYR A 117 4.61 -4.32 15.88
CA TYR A 117 3.58 -5.35 16.06
C TYR A 117 3.34 -6.11 14.77
N LYS A 118 3.27 -7.45 14.84
CA LYS A 118 2.88 -8.28 13.70
C LYS A 118 1.43 -7.97 13.28
N LYS A 119 1.22 -7.91 11.96
CA LYS A 119 -0.10 -7.85 11.33
C LYS A 119 -0.27 -9.10 10.44
N PRO A 120 -0.84 -10.19 10.97
CA PRO A 120 -0.86 -11.48 10.28
C PRO A 120 -1.80 -11.50 9.06
N GLU A 121 -2.81 -10.63 9.02
CA GLU A 121 -3.78 -10.58 7.92
C GLU A 121 -3.27 -9.90 6.63
N GLY A 122 -2.08 -9.28 6.68
CA GLY A 122 -1.56 -8.47 5.58
C GLY A 122 -2.31 -7.14 5.41
N GLY A 123 -2.17 -6.50 4.27
CA GLY A 123 -2.89 -5.26 3.99
C GLY A 123 -2.95 -4.92 2.50
N THR A 124 -3.87 -4.04 2.14
CA THR A 124 -4.02 -3.55 0.76
C THR A 124 -2.83 -2.72 0.28
N TRP A 125 -1.96 -2.32 1.21
CA TRP A 125 -0.69 -1.67 0.97
C TRP A 125 0.45 -2.66 0.67
N SER A 126 0.23 -3.98 0.81
CA SER A 126 1.24 -5.02 0.57
C SER A 126 0.64 -6.20 -0.20
N GLN A 127 0.41 -6.00 -1.50
CA GLN A 127 -0.20 -6.99 -2.38
C GLN A 127 0.30 -6.88 -3.82
N VAL A 128 0.17 -7.98 -4.57
CA VAL A 128 0.45 -8.09 -6.00
C VAL A 128 -0.79 -8.64 -6.70
N ILE A 129 -1.31 -7.95 -7.70
CA ILE A 129 -2.63 -8.25 -8.28
C ILE A 129 -2.54 -8.19 -9.80
N GLY A 130 -3.24 -9.07 -10.52
CA GLY A 130 -3.39 -8.90 -11.96
C GLY A 130 -4.15 -7.62 -12.31
N ARG A 131 -3.61 -6.83 -13.23
CA ARG A 131 -4.09 -5.47 -13.56
C ARG A 131 -5.56 -5.46 -13.94
N GLU A 132 -5.96 -6.28 -14.90
CA GLU A 132 -7.34 -6.36 -15.39
C GLU A 132 -8.31 -6.85 -14.30
N PHE A 133 -7.90 -7.84 -13.51
CA PHE A 133 -8.70 -8.31 -12.38
C PHE A 133 -8.94 -7.20 -11.35
N TYR A 134 -7.91 -6.39 -11.06
CA TYR A 134 -8.05 -5.28 -10.13
C TYR A 134 -8.95 -4.17 -10.68
N ILE A 135 -8.78 -3.79 -11.95
CA ILE A 135 -9.61 -2.79 -12.62
C ILE A 135 -11.08 -3.21 -12.56
N ASN A 136 -11.40 -4.41 -13.05
CA ASN A 136 -12.76 -4.93 -13.08
C ASN A 136 -13.41 -4.93 -11.70
N ARG A 137 -12.65 -5.31 -10.67
CA ARG A 137 -13.16 -5.34 -9.30
C ARG A 137 -13.43 -3.94 -8.76
N LEU A 138 -12.52 -3.00 -8.95
CA LEU A 138 -12.70 -1.62 -8.50
C LEU A 138 -13.83 -0.92 -9.26
N GLU A 139 -13.93 -1.10 -10.58
CA GLU A 139 -15.03 -0.55 -11.38
C GLU A 139 -16.39 -1.10 -10.94
N TYR A 140 -16.48 -2.40 -10.63
CA TYR A 140 -17.68 -2.98 -10.04
C TYR A 140 -18.05 -2.30 -8.71
N LEU A 141 -17.09 -2.08 -7.82
CA LEU A 141 -17.33 -1.45 -6.51
C LEU A 141 -17.66 0.04 -6.62
N PHE A 142 -17.16 0.71 -7.66
CA PHE A 142 -17.41 2.12 -7.94
C PHE A 142 -18.58 2.37 -8.87
N LYS A 143 -19.30 1.33 -9.29
CA LYS A 143 -20.50 1.48 -10.12
C LYS A 143 -21.50 2.39 -9.41
N ASP A 144 -21.98 3.40 -10.14
CA ASP A 144 -22.91 4.42 -9.65
C ASP A 144 -22.40 5.23 -8.44
N ALA A 145 -21.09 5.20 -8.16
CA ALA A 145 -20.45 5.96 -7.08
C ALA A 145 -19.93 7.32 -7.60
N PRO A 146 -19.88 8.37 -6.74
CA PRO A 146 -19.29 9.64 -7.12
C PRO A 146 -17.81 9.49 -7.48
N GLN A 147 -17.25 10.47 -8.20
CA GLN A 147 -15.82 10.44 -8.55
C GLN A 147 -14.93 10.43 -7.31
N TRP A 148 -15.27 11.23 -6.29
CA TRP A 148 -14.55 11.34 -5.01
C TRP A 148 -15.54 11.36 -3.84
N SER A 149 -15.15 10.84 -2.68
CA SER A 149 -15.96 10.84 -1.45
C SER A 149 -15.09 10.72 -0.21
N VAL A 150 -15.25 11.64 0.75
CA VAL A 150 -14.57 11.61 2.05
C VAL A 150 -15.37 10.90 3.14
N GLU A 151 -16.65 10.62 2.88
CA GLU A 151 -17.57 9.98 3.83
C GLU A 151 -17.24 8.50 4.03
N GLU A 152 -16.80 7.82 2.98
CA GLU A 152 -16.52 6.38 2.97
C GLU A 152 -15.07 6.07 3.38
N LYS A 153 -14.82 6.23 4.68
CA LYS A 153 -13.48 6.09 5.27
C LYS A 153 -12.95 4.66 5.25
N ASN A 154 -13.80 3.64 5.28
CA ASN A 154 -13.41 2.23 5.35
C ASN A 154 -13.73 1.45 4.07
N PHE A 155 -13.90 2.15 2.94
CA PHE A 155 -14.26 1.51 1.67
C PHE A 155 -13.36 0.28 1.42
N PRO A 156 -13.94 -0.85 0.96
CA PRO A 156 -15.32 -0.98 0.50
C PRO A 156 -16.30 -1.37 1.62
N LYS A 157 -15.94 -1.39 2.90
CA LYS A 157 -16.79 -1.96 3.96
C LYS A 157 -18.18 -1.33 4.04
N GLU A 158 -18.27 -0.02 3.84
CA GLU A 158 -19.53 0.73 3.82
C GLU A 158 -20.45 0.33 2.65
N ARG A 159 -19.89 -0.13 1.53
CA ARG A 159 -20.64 -0.55 0.33
C ARG A 159 -20.78 -2.07 0.18
N GLY A 160 -19.80 -2.81 0.69
CA GLY A 160 -19.65 -4.25 0.57
C GLY A 160 -20.13 -5.02 1.80
N LYS A 161 -20.94 -4.42 2.68
CA LYS A 161 -21.44 -5.08 3.91
C LYS A 161 -20.33 -5.63 4.81
N GLY A 162 -19.22 -4.90 4.94
CA GLY A 162 -18.11 -5.26 5.84
C GLY A 162 -17.02 -6.15 5.25
N VAL A 163 -17.08 -6.53 3.97
CA VAL A 163 -16.08 -7.39 3.32
C VAL A 163 -14.87 -6.61 2.78
N ASP A 164 -13.77 -7.32 2.55
CA ASP A 164 -12.59 -6.81 1.83
C ASP A 164 -12.95 -6.48 0.36
N ILE A 165 -12.04 -5.84 -0.38
CA ILE A 165 -12.22 -5.69 -1.83
C ILE A 165 -12.35 -7.04 -2.47
N PHE A 166 -11.56 -8.03 -2.07
CA PHE A 166 -11.63 -9.37 -2.63
C PHE A 166 -12.35 -10.31 -1.68
N THR A 167 -13.11 -11.27 -2.23
CA THR A 167 -13.62 -12.37 -1.40
C THR A 167 -12.47 -13.29 -0.98
N THR A 168 -12.68 -14.14 0.01
CA THR A 168 -11.63 -15.03 0.55
C THR A 168 -11.03 -15.95 -0.52
N ASP A 169 -11.85 -16.43 -1.45
CA ASP A 169 -11.45 -17.26 -2.61
C ASP A 169 -10.71 -16.47 -3.71
N GLN A 170 -10.72 -15.14 -3.62
CA GLN A 170 -10.00 -14.23 -4.52
C GLN A 170 -8.67 -13.75 -3.93
N ILE A 171 -8.25 -14.30 -2.79
CA ILE A 171 -6.99 -13.94 -2.12
C ILE A 171 -6.12 -15.18 -1.93
N GLU A 172 -4.94 -15.18 -2.53
CA GLU A 172 -3.85 -16.09 -2.18
C GLU A 172 -2.85 -15.35 -1.28
N ARG A 173 -2.32 -16.03 -0.26
CA ARG A 173 -1.32 -15.45 0.64
C ARG A 173 0.08 -15.84 0.20
N PHE A 174 1.01 -14.92 0.38
CA PHE A 174 2.44 -15.20 0.25
C PHE A 174 3.19 -14.53 1.39
N GLU A 175 4.44 -14.92 1.58
CA GLU A 175 5.34 -14.26 2.53
C GLU A 175 6.63 -13.88 1.83
N THR A 176 7.04 -12.65 2.07
CA THR A 176 8.40 -12.19 1.81
C THR A 176 9.36 -12.79 2.85
N GLU A 177 10.62 -13.00 2.47
CA GLU A 177 11.72 -13.33 3.37
C GLU A 177 11.89 -12.26 4.45
N TYR A 178 11.82 -10.99 4.06
CA TYR A 178 11.90 -9.85 4.98
C TYR A 178 10.55 -9.16 5.14
N PRO A 179 10.27 -8.49 6.27
CA PRO A 179 8.94 -7.96 6.52
C PRO A 179 8.66 -6.64 5.79
N CYS A 180 7.43 -6.41 5.35
CA CYS A 180 6.97 -5.06 4.98
C CYS A 180 6.46 -4.32 6.23
N ILE A 181 6.73 -3.02 6.34
CA ILE A 181 6.41 -2.23 7.54
C ILE A 181 5.46 -1.08 7.15
N SER A 182 4.33 -0.94 7.85
CA SER A 182 3.50 0.25 7.79
C SER A 182 3.70 1.11 9.05
N ILE A 183 4.01 2.38 8.83
CA ILE A 183 4.27 3.37 9.87
C ILE A 183 2.97 4.12 10.16
N LYS A 184 2.51 4.08 11.41
CA LYS A 184 1.34 4.85 11.86
C LYS A 184 1.76 6.24 12.31
N SER A 185 1.92 7.12 11.31
CA SER A 185 2.20 8.58 11.42
C SER A 185 1.07 9.36 12.12
N GLY A 186 -0.16 8.83 12.08
CA GLY A 186 -1.35 9.58 12.50
C GLY A 186 -1.72 10.75 11.57
N LYS A 187 -1.04 10.92 10.44
CA LYS A 187 -1.41 11.82 9.35
C LYS A 187 -2.17 11.09 8.23
N GLY A 188 -1.95 9.78 8.12
CA GLY A 188 -2.74 8.89 7.28
C GLY A 188 -4.17 8.68 7.77
N MET A 189 -4.92 7.84 7.05
CA MET A 189 -6.35 7.63 7.24
C MET A 189 -6.73 7.02 8.60
N ARG A 190 -5.83 6.24 9.21
CA ARG A 190 -6.10 5.51 10.46
C ARG A 190 -4.95 5.62 11.45
N HIS A 191 -5.28 5.96 12.69
CA HIS A 191 -4.34 5.92 13.81
C HIS A 191 -4.07 4.50 14.32
N TYR A 192 -5.01 3.58 14.11
CA TYR A 192 -4.95 2.22 14.62
C TYR A 192 -5.26 1.20 13.54
N SER A 193 -4.64 0.04 13.67
CA SER A 193 -4.92 -1.14 12.84
C SER A 193 -4.82 -2.38 13.72
N HIS A 194 -5.62 -3.39 13.39
CA HIS A 194 -5.54 -4.69 14.03
C HIS A 194 -4.13 -5.28 13.85
N SER A 195 -3.63 -5.92 14.92
CA SER A 195 -2.29 -6.49 15.07
C SER A 195 -2.26 -7.38 16.33
N GLU A 196 -1.25 -8.26 16.45
CA GLU A 196 -1.13 -9.23 17.55
C GLU A 196 -0.75 -8.62 18.91
N ARG A 197 -0.46 -7.30 18.96
CA ARG A 197 -0.13 -6.55 20.19
C ARG A 197 1.02 -7.12 21.03
N VAL A 198 1.85 -8.01 20.48
CA VAL A 198 3.09 -8.49 21.10
C VAL A 198 4.26 -7.64 20.62
N PRO A 199 4.97 -6.90 21.51
CA PRO A 199 6.10 -6.05 21.13
C PRO A 199 7.25 -6.84 20.52
N ILE A 200 7.79 -6.37 19.39
CA ILE A 200 8.95 -6.94 18.70
C ILE A 200 9.97 -5.82 18.48
N TYR A 201 11.18 -6.00 18.98
CA TYR A 201 12.20 -4.94 19.01
C TYR A 201 13.22 -5.03 17.88
N ASP A 202 13.34 -6.18 17.25
CA ASP A 202 14.25 -6.43 16.14
C ASP A 202 13.51 -7.18 15.04
N LEU A 203 13.71 -6.77 13.79
CA LEU A 203 13.17 -7.43 12.62
C LEU A 203 14.31 -7.80 11.67
N PRO A 204 14.24 -8.97 11.00
CA PRO A 204 15.13 -9.27 9.88
C PRO A 204 15.16 -8.12 8.87
N TYR A 205 16.34 -7.84 8.31
CA TYR A 205 16.64 -6.75 7.37
C TYR A 205 16.51 -5.31 7.91
N TRP A 206 15.55 -5.02 8.79
CA TRP A 206 15.34 -3.68 9.36
C TRP A 206 16.09 -3.42 10.67
N GLY A 207 16.45 -4.50 11.37
CA GLY A 207 17.17 -4.48 12.64
C GLY A 207 16.39 -3.87 13.80
N ASP A 208 17.14 -3.33 14.75
CA ASP A 208 16.64 -2.72 15.98
C ASP A 208 15.68 -1.55 15.70
N SER A 209 14.53 -1.60 16.36
CA SER A 209 13.44 -0.63 16.22
C SER A 209 13.85 0.81 16.57
N ARG A 210 14.78 1.04 17.50
CA ARG A 210 15.24 2.40 17.85
C ARG A 210 16.14 2.96 16.76
N LYS A 211 17.04 2.14 16.21
CA LYS A 211 17.86 2.51 15.04
C LYS A 211 17.00 2.75 13.81
N PHE A 212 16.02 1.87 13.58
CA PHE A 212 15.02 2.03 12.52
C PHE A 212 14.34 3.39 12.62
N ARG A 213 13.83 3.75 13.80
CA ARG A 213 13.17 5.05 14.02
C ARG A 213 14.07 6.23 13.66
N LYS A 214 15.34 6.23 14.08
CA LYS A 214 16.28 7.31 13.74
C LYS A 214 16.54 7.45 12.24
N THR A 215 16.38 6.36 11.50
CA THR A 215 16.65 6.30 10.06
C THR A 215 15.43 6.77 9.25
N TYR A 216 14.24 6.32 9.65
CA TYR A 216 13.02 6.48 8.83
C TYR A 216 11.99 7.46 9.40
N LEU A 217 12.06 7.84 10.69
CA LEU A 217 11.17 8.81 11.35
C LEU A 217 11.90 10.09 11.77
#